data_AF-A0A524LRR2-F1
#
_entry.id   AF-A0A524LRR2-F1
#
_cell.length_a   1.000
_cell.length_b   1.000
_cell.length_c   1.000
_cell.angle_alpha   90.00
_cell.angle_beta   90.00
_cell.angle_gamma   90.00
#
_symmetry.space_group_name_H-M   'P 1'
#
loop_
_entity.id
_entity.type
_entity.pdbx_description
1 polymer ?
#
loop_
_entity_poly.entity_id
_entity_poly.type
_entity_poly.pdbx_seq_one_letter_code
_entity_poly.pdbx_strand_id
1 'polypeptide(L)'
;MYRIILFFSFILCTALSAQSQLEELGRFGETGAAPGQFKDPVAIDLTANGQLYICDRGNQRIQVFDLNGNFLMNFGGFGWQNETFDNPVDIWARSTINIYVADYNNQRVQRFDKDFHYLSSKYSNPGAQEKFQ
;
A
#
# COMPACT_ATOMS: atom_id res chain seq x y z
N MET A 1 6.80 -36.14 64.66
CA MET A 1 8.14 -36.23 64.05
C MET A 1 8.07 -37.20 62.88
N TYR A 2 7.64 -36.72 61.71
CA TYR A 2 7.86 -37.25 60.35
C TYR A 2 7.35 -36.16 59.39
N ARG A 3 8.27 -35.48 58.72
CA ARG A 3 8.00 -34.57 57.60
C ARG A 3 9.00 -34.94 56.51
N ILE A 4 8.56 -35.70 55.52
CA ILE A 4 9.29 -35.91 54.27
C ILE A 4 8.33 -35.49 53.17
N ILE A 5 8.58 -34.29 52.65
CA ILE A 5 7.83 -33.67 51.57
C ILE A 5 8.30 -34.27 50.24
N LEU A 6 7.34 -34.69 49.45
CA LEU A 6 7.46 -35.24 48.11
C LEU A 6 7.83 -34.16 47.06
N PHE A 7 8.60 -34.59 46.06
CA PHE A 7 8.81 -34.04 44.72
C PHE A 7 9.28 -32.58 44.58
N PHE A 8 10.60 -32.39 44.45
CA PHE A 8 11.14 -31.28 43.66
C PHE A 8 11.04 -31.62 42.16
N SER A 9 9.82 -31.55 41.64
CA SER A 9 9.59 -31.22 40.23
C SER A 9 9.97 -29.75 40.06
N PHE A 10 11.25 -29.46 39.86
CA PHE A 10 11.70 -28.09 39.62
C PHE A 10 13.01 -28.03 38.84
N ILE A 11 13.07 -28.73 37.71
CA ILE A 11 13.76 -28.21 36.52
C ILE A 11 12.91 -28.59 35.30
N LEU A 12 11.66 -28.12 35.26
CA LEU A 12 11.09 -27.79 33.96
C LEU A 12 11.79 -26.51 33.55
N CYS A 13 12.87 -26.69 32.79
CA CYS A 13 13.77 -25.68 32.28
C CYS A 13 12.97 -24.46 31.77
N THR A 14 12.90 -23.41 32.59
CA THR A 14 12.56 -22.07 32.15
C THR A 14 13.77 -21.52 31.41
N ALA A 15 13.86 -21.84 30.13
CA ALA A 15 14.47 -20.99 29.14
C ALA A 15 13.49 -21.09 27.96
N LEU A 16 12.41 -20.31 27.96
CA LEU A 16 12.46 -18.95 27.44
C LEU A 16 13.45 -18.83 26.26
N SER A 17 13.29 -19.67 25.24
CA SER A 17 13.18 -19.10 23.91
C SER A 17 11.70 -18.78 23.71
N ALA A 18 11.29 -17.60 24.18
CA ALA A 18 10.22 -16.92 23.47
C ALA A 18 10.81 -16.56 22.10
N GLN A 19 10.90 -17.57 21.22
CA GLN A 19 11.08 -17.33 19.81
C GLN A 19 9.81 -16.57 19.44
N SER A 20 9.90 -15.26 19.26
CA SER A 20 8.81 -14.50 18.65
C SER A 20 8.67 -15.05 17.24
N GLN A 21 7.84 -16.08 17.10
CA GLN A 21 7.32 -16.49 15.81
C GLN A 21 6.53 -15.26 15.35
N LEU A 22 6.98 -14.62 14.28
CA LEU A 22 6.18 -13.58 13.63
C LEU A 22 4.86 -14.24 13.23
N GLU A 23 3.79 -13.92 13.94
CA GLU A 23 2.46 -14.36 13.55
C GLU A 23 2.07 -13.50 12.34
N GLU A 24 1.96 -14.15 11.18
CA GLU A 24 1.44 -13.48 9.99
C GLU A 24 -0.03 -13.12 10.25
N LEU A 25 -0.29 -11.83 10.46
CA LEU A 25 -1.64 -11.31 10.76
C LEU A 25 -2.58 -11.37 9.55
N GLY A 26 -2.05 -11.67 8.36
CA GLY A 26 -2.80 -11.86 7.13
C GLY A 26 -2.03 -11.44 5.88
N ARG A 27 -2.48 -11.93 4.72
CA ARG A 27 -2.04 -11.52 3.39
C ARG A 27 -3.24 -11.48 2.45
N PHE A 28 -3.19 -10.61 1.45
CA PHE A 28 -4.22 -10.53 0.42
C PHE A 28 -3.62 -10.16 -0.94
N GLY A 29 -4.40 -10.38 -1.99
CA GLY A 29 -3.99 -10.17 -3.37
C GLY A 29 -3.46 -11.42 -4.06
N GLU A 30 -3.54 -11.42 -5.37
CA GLU A 30 -3.01 -12.46 -6.26
C GLU A 30 -2.53 -11.82 -7.57
N THR A 31 -1.75 -12.57 -8.36
CA THR A 31 -1.25 -12.06 -9.64
C THR A 31 -2.39 -11.83 -10.64
N GLY A 32 -2.46 -10.65 -11.25
CA GLY A 32 -3.38 -10.37 -12.34
C GLY A 32 -3.73 -8.90 -12.51
N ALA A 33 -4.81 -8.62 -13.24
CA ALA A 33 -5.27 -7.28 -13.58
C ALA A 33 -6.72 -6.99 -13.15
N ALA A 34 -7.45 -7.97 -12.64
CA ALA A 34 -8.79 -7.76 -12.09
C ALA A 34 -8.73 -6.93 -10.79
N PRO A 35 -9.84 -6.33 -10.33
CA PRO A 35 -9.90 -5.69 -9.02
C PRO A 35 -9.40 -6.61 -7.90
N GLY A 36 -8.51 -6.09 -7.04
CA GLY A 36 -7.90 -6.87 -5.96
C GLY A 36 -6.70 -7.73 -6.36
N GLN A 37 -6.43 -7.87 -7.66
CA GLN A 37 -5.22 -8.52 -8.17
C GLN A 37 -4.11 -7.49 -8.41
N PHE A 38 -2.86 -7.92 -8.35
CA PHE A 38 -1.69 -7.07 -8.55
C PHE A 38 -0.81 -7.63 -9.66
N LYS A 39 -0.16 -6.73 -10.40
CA LYS A 39 0.89 -7.14 -11.34
C LYS A 39 2.27 -6.76 -10.85
N ASP A 40 2.39 -5.61 -10.20
CA ASP A 40 3.67 -5.10 -9.69
C ASP A 40 3.38 -4.00 -8.64
N PRO A 41 3.00 -4.38 -7.41
CA PRO A 41 2.69 -3.44 -6.35
C PRO A 41 4.00 -2.90 -5.75
N VAL A 42 4.20 -1.58 -5.80
CA VAL A 42 5.50 -0.95 -5.47
C VAL A 42 5.48 0.00 -4.28
N ALA A 43 4.30 0.51 -3.92
CA ALA A 43 4.15 1.43 -2.81
C ALA A 43 2.79 1.24 -2.12
N ILE A 44 2.73 1.60 -0.85
CA ILE A 44 1.52 1.56 -0.03
C ILE A 44 1.47 2.77 0.91
N ASP A 45 0.28 3.32 1.12
CA ASP A 45 0.01 4.30 2.17
C ASP A 45 -1.27 3.94 2.93
N LEU A 46 -1.35 4.36 4.20
CA LEU A 46 -2.48 4.11 5.09
C LEU A 46 -3.11 5.45 5.50
N THR A 47 -4.38 5.63 5.18
CA THR A 47 -5.13 6.82 5.59
C THR A 47 -5.60 6.70 7.05
N ALA A 48 -5.87 7.85 7.68
CA ALA A 48 -6.42 7.88 9.04
C ALA A 48 -7.80 7.20 9.19
N ASN A 49 -8.50 6.98 8.06
CA ASN A 49 -9.79 6.31 8.02
C ASN A 49 -9.68 4.78 7.87
N GLY A 50 -8.46 4.21 7.90
CA GLY A 50 -8.26 2.77 7.81
C GLY A 50 -8.37 2.23 6.38
N GLN A 51 -8.00 3.03 5.38
CA GLN A 51 -7.92 2.58 3.98
C GLN A 51 -6.47 2.44 3.54
N LEU A 52 -6.14 1.34 2.88
CA LEU A 52 -4.84 1.06 2.29
C LEU A 52 -4.85 1.42 0.81
N TYR A 53 -3.95 2.30 0.40
CA TYR A 53 -3.80 2.74 -0.98
C TYR A 53 -2.53 2.12 -1.53
N ILE A 54 -2.63 1.30 -2.57
CA ILE A 54 -1.52 0.54 -3.13
C ILE A 54 -1.28 0.99 -4.56
N CYS A 55 -0.05 1.38 -4.85
CA CYS A 55 0.42 1.69 -6.19
C CYS A 55 0.75 0.40 -6.94
N ASP A 56 -0.12 -0.01 -7.87
CA ASP A 56 0.04 -1.20 -8.71
C ASP A 56 0.60 -0.79 -10.07
N ARG A 57 1.92 -0.59 -10.10
CA ARG A 57 2.69 -0.08 -11.23
C ARG A 57 2.44 -0.87 -12.52
N GLY A 58 2.37 -2.19 -12.39
CA GLY A 58 2.24 -3.12 -13.50
C GLY A 58 0.90 -3.05 -14.23
N ASN A 59 -0.13 -2.58 -13.52
CA ASN A 59 -1.47 -2.29 -14.03
C ASN A 59 -1.75 -0.78 -14.15
N GLN A 60 -0.74 0.07 -13.92
CA GLN A 60 -0.81 1.53 -14.03
C GLN A 60 -1.99 2.15 -13.28
N ARG A 61 -2.24 1.68 -12.06
CA ARG A 61 -3.39 2.12 -11.26
C ARG A 61 -3.03 2.20 -9.79
N ILE A 62 -3.86 2.92 -9.05
CA ILE A 62 -3.89 2.87 -7.59
C ILE A 62 -5.11 2.05 -7.17
N GLN A 63 -4.92 1.11 -6.27
CA GLN A 63 -6.01 0.32 -5.68
C GLN A 63 -6.21 0.68 -4.21
N VAL A 64 -7.46 0.71 -3.76
CA VAL A 64 -7.84 1.05 -2.39
C VAL A 64 -8.48 -0.17 -1.74
N PHE A 65 -8.03 -0.50 -0.53
CA PHE A 65 -8.50 -1.62 0.26
C PHE A 65 -8.87 -1.17 1.68
N ASP A 66 -9.66 -1.98 2.38
CA ASP A 66 -9.76 -1.87 3.84
C ASP A 66 -8.58 -2.58 4.54
N LEU A 67 -8.51 -2.48 5.87
CA LEU A 67 -7.47 -3.13 6.67
C LEU A 67 -7.53 -4.67 6.67
N ASN A 68 -8.64 -5.26 6.22
CA ASN A 68 -8.79 -6.71 6.08
C ASN A 68 -8.37 -7.20 4.69
N GLY A 69 -7.95 -6.30 3.79
CA GLY A 69 -7.57 -6.64 2.43
C GLY A 69 -8.74 -6.76 1.45
N ASN A 70 -9.95 -6.30 1.82
CA ASN A 70 -11.07 -6.25 0.89
C ASN A 70 -10.89 -5.10 -0.09
N PHE A 71 -10.99 -5.39 -1.39
CA PHE A 71 -10.95 -4.38 -2.44
C PHE A 71 -12.15 -3.44 -2.31
N LEU A 72 -11.89 -2.13 -2.31
CA LEU A 72 -12.90 -1.09 -2.26
C LEU A 72 -13.10 -0.46 -3.64
N MET A 73 -12.02 0.02 -4.24
CA MET A 73 -12.03 0.66 -5.57
C MET A 73 -10.62 0.78 -6.16
N ASN A 74 -10.53 1.24 -7.41
CA ASN A 74 -9.28 1.67 -8.01
C ASN A 74 -9.52 2.91 -8.88
N PHE A 75 -8.44 3.64 -9.16
CA PHE A 75 -8.44 4.74 -10.12
C PHE A 75 -7.11 4.78 -10.88
N GLY A 76 -7.10 5.43 -12.03
CA GLY A 76 -5.99 5.39 -12.96
C GLY A 76 -6.26 4.52 -14.18
N GLY A 77 -5.18 3.99 -14.73
CA GLY A 77 -5.12 3.29 -16.00
C GLY A 77 -3.91 3.78 -16.79
N PHE A 78 -3.43 2.96 -17.73
CA PHE A 78 -2.32 3.36 -18.59
C PHE A 78 -2.67 4.62 -19.39
N GLY A 79 -1.78 5.60 -19.37
CA GLY A 79 -1.87 6.76 -20.24
C GLY A 79 -0.95 7.91 -19.84
N TRP A 80 -0.96 8.94 -20.68
CA TRP A 80 -0.12 10.13 -20.53
C TRP A 80 -0.93 11.38 -20.15
N GLN A 81 -2.26 11.27 -20.12
CA GLN A 81 -3.19 12.35 -19.79
C GLN A 81 -3.43 12.43 -18.29
N ASN A 82 -4.01 13.53 -17.81
CA ASN A 82 -4.44 13.63 -16.42
C ASN A 82 -5.34 12.43 -16.04
N GLU A 83 -5.27 12.00 -14.78
CA GLU A 83 -6.00 10.83 -14.26
C GLU A 83 -5.51 9.48 -14.76
N THR A 84 -4.58 9.43 -15.71
CA THR A 84 -3.90 8.21 -16.16
C THR A 84 -2.42 8.22 -15.78
N PHE A 85 -1.79 7.04 -15.74
CA PHE A 85 -0.42 6.86 -15.28
C PHE A 85 0.43 6.09 -16.29
N ASP A 86 1.73 6.39 -16.31
CA ASP A 86 2.74 5.60 -16.98
C ASP A 86 3.86 5.28 -15.97
N ASN A 87 3.83 4.04 -15.48
CA ASN A 87 4.78 3.52 -14.51
C ASN A 87 4.76 4.30 -13.18
N PRO A 88 3.62 4.41 -12.47
CA PRO A 88 3.56 5.11 -11.20
C PRO A 88 4.40 4.39 -10.15
N VAL A 89 5.10 5.13 -9.30
CA VAL A 89 6.12 4.58 -8.38
C VAL A 89 5.82 4.80 -6.91
N ASP A 90 5.04 5.82 -6.57
CA ASP A 90 4.75 6.14 -5.18
C ASP A 90 3.39 6.84 -5.04
N ILE A 91 2.81 6.73 -3.85
CA ILE A 91 1.57 7.37 -3.47
C ILE A 91 1.62 7.90 -2.04
N TRP A 92 1.12 9.14 -1.87
CA TRP A 92 0.86 9.73 -0.57
C TRP A 92 -0.60 10.13 -0.46
N ALA A 93 -1.36 9.43 0.39
CA ALA A 93 -2.79 9.57 0.60
C ALA A 93 -3.15 9.87 2.07
N ARG A 94 -2.17 10.13 2.93
CA ARG A 94 -2.38 10.39 4.37
C ARG A 94 -3.12 11.69 4.70
N SER A 95 -3.19 12.64 3.77
CA SER A 95 -3.97 13.87 3.96
C SER A 95 -5.47 13.61 3.82
N THR A 96 -6.27 14.31 4.62
CA THR A 96 -7.74 14.27 4.49
C THR A 96 -8.28 15.00 3.26
N ILE A 97 -7.43 15.74 2.53
CA ILE A 97 -7.87 16.62 1.44
C ILE A 97 -7.18 16.34 0.09
N ASN A 98 -5.98 15.76 0.09
CA ASN A 98 -5.21 15.58 -1.15
C ASN A 98 -4.54 14.21 -1.20
N ILE A 99 -4.46 13.67 -2.40
CA ILE A 99 -3.66 12.49 -2.73
C ILE A 99 -2.63 12.90 -3.76
N TYR A 100 -1.39 12.41 -3.64
CA TYR A 100 -0.32 12.66 -4.59
C TYR A 100 0.21 11.33 -5.13
N VAL A 101 0.38 11.24 -6.45
CA VAL A 101 0.94 10.07 -7.12
C VAL A 101 2.15 10.50 -7.94
N ALA A 102 3.29 9.84 -7.70
CA ALA A 102 4.50 10.02 -8.50
C ALA A 102 4.42 9.14 -9.76
N ASP A 103 4.35 9.78 -10.91
CA ASP A 103 4.07 9.18 -12.22
C ASP A 103 5.34 9.25 -13.09
N TYR A 104 6.17 8.21 -12.98
CA TYR A 104 7.59 8.27 -13.33
C TYR A 104 7.85 8.53 -14.82
N ASN A 105 7.24 7.76 -15.72
CA ASN A 105 7.49 7.92 -17.16
C ASN A 105 6.83 9.20 -17.70
N ASN A 106 5.72 9.65 -17.10
CA ASN A 106 5.10 10.94 -17.39
C ASN A 106 5.86 12.14 -16.82
N GLN A 107 6.92 11.88 -16.03
CA GLN A 107 7.79 12.91 -15.45
C GLN A 107 7.01 13.96 -14.63
N ARG A 108 5.99 13.50 -13.90
CA ARG A 108 5.11 14.38 -13.13
C ARG A 108 4.71 13.78 -11.79
N VAL A 109 4.23 14.66 -10.92
CA VAL A 109 3.43 14.29 -9.75
C VAL A 109 2.02 14.82 -10.00
N GLN A 110 1.03 13.93 -9.94
CA GLN A 110 -0.38 14.31 -10.01
C GLN A 110 -0.95 14.45 -8.61
N ARG A 111 -1.74 15.50 -8.39
CA ARG A 111 -2.50 15.77 -7.17
C ARG A 111 -3.98 15.60 -7.45
N PHE A 112 -4.65 14.86 -6.57
CA PHE A 112 -6.09 14.58 -6.61
C PHE A 112 -6.75 15.04 -5.30
N ASP A 113 -8.06 15.25 -5.33
CA ASP A 113 -8.84 15.36 -4.10
C ASP A 113 -9.12 13.97 -3.49
N LYS A 114 -9.79 13.95 -2.33
CA LYS A 114 -10.14 12.71 -1.62
C LYS A 114 -11.13 11.80 -2.38
N ASP A 115 -11.82 12.35 -3.38
CA ASP A 115 -12.78 11.64 -4.22
C ASP A 115 -12.14 11.26 -5.57
N PHE A 116 -10.81 11.37 -5.67
CA PHE A 116 -9.97 11.02 -6.82
C PHE A 116 -10.14 11.91 -8.04
N HIS A 117 -10.76 13.08 -7.91
CA HIS A 117 -10.80 14.04 -9.00
C HIS A 117 -9.43 14.71 -9.15
N TYR A 118 -8.97 14.83 -10.39
CA TYR A 118 -7.72 15.52 -10.68
C TYR A 118 -7.77 17.00 -10.30
N LEU A 119 -6.73 17.46 -9.59
CA LEU A 119 -6.58 18.87 -9.21
C LEU A 119 -5.45 19.57 -9.97
N SER A 120 -4.27 18.95 -10.07
CA SER A 120 -3.11 19.56 -10.71
C SER A 120 -1.97 18.57 -10.93
N SER A 121 -1.09 18.87 -11.89
CA SER A 121 0.18 18.18 -12.10
C SER A 121 1.36 19.13 -11.90
N LYS A 122 2.46 18.61 -11.37
CA LYS A 122 3.78 19.27 -11.38
C LYS A 122 4.76 18.40 -12.15
N TYR A 123 5.32 18.95 -13.21
CA TYR A 123 6.29 18.28 -14.08
C TYR A 123 7.72 18.60 -13.64
N SER A 124 8.65 17.67 -13.86
CA SER A 124 10.07 17.90 -13.62
C SER A 124 10.67 19.00 -14.51
N ASN A 125 10.12 19.20 -15.71
CA ASN A 125 10.46 20.26 -16.66
C ASN A 125 9.20 20.99 -17.14
N PRO A 126 9.09 22.33 -17.03
CA PRO A 126 7.92 23.09 -17.47
C PRO A 126 7.51 22.83 -18.93
N GLY A 127 8.46 22.54 -19.84
CA GLY A 127 8.20 22.25 -21.25
C GLY A 127 7.66 20.84 -21.55
N ALA A 128 7.58 19.95 -20.54
CA ALA A 128 7.07 18.60 -20.74
C ALA A 128 5.55 18.55 -21.01
N GLN A 129 4.82 19.64 -20.72
CA GLN A 129 3.38 19.74 -20.96
C GLN A 129 3.00 19.65 -22.45
N GLU A 130 3.89 20.07 -23.35
CA GLU A 130 3.57 20.20 -24.78
C GLU A 130 3.68 18.88 -25.57
N LYS A 131 4.27 17.82 -24.99
CA LYS A 131 4.46 16.55 -25.72
C LYS A 131 3.23 15.65 -25.79
N PHE A 132 2.15 16.01 -25.11
CA PHE A 132 0.99 15.14 -24.92
C PHE A 132 -0.35 15.83 -25.20
N GLN A 133 -0.34 16.96 -25.92
CA GLN A 133 -1.55 17.56 -26.52
C GLN A 133 -1.75 17.10 -27.95
#